data_AF-A0A2T4WRN6-F1
#
_entry.id   AF-A0A2T4WRN6-F1
#
_cell.length_a   1.000
_cell.length_b   1.000
_cell.length_c   1.000
_cell.angle_alpha   90.00
_cell.angle_beta   90.00
_cell.angle_gamma   90.00
#
_symmetry.space_group_name_H-M   'P 1'
#
loop_
_entity.id
_entity.type
_entity.pdbx_description
1 polymer ?
#
loop_
_entity_poly.entity_id
_entity_poly.type
_entity_poly.pdbx_seq_one_letter_code
_entity_poly.pdbx_strand_id
1 'polypeptide(L)' 'MKHLFSFFAIIFITNISFGQGDSDNPKLVVGIVVDQMRYDYLTRFENRFGEGGFKR' A
#
# COMPACT_ATOMS: atom_id res chain seq x y z
N MET A 1 -9.90 39.74 -22.96
CA MET A 1 -9.13 39.49 -21.72
C MET A 1 -9.86 38.62 -20.70
N LYS A 2 -11.12 38.91 -20.32
CA LYS A 2 -11.89 38.09 -19.37
C LYS A 2 -12.09 36.61 -19.77
N HIS A 3 -12.31 36.33 -21.05
CA HIS A 3 -12.45 34.95 -21.55
C HIS A 3 -11.12 34.19 -21.59
N LEU A 4 -10.01 34.91 -21.80
CA LEU A 4 -8.65 34.33 -21.77
C LEU A 4 -8.27 33.92 -20.34
N PHE A 5 -8.63 34.76 -19.36
CA PHE A 5 -8.41 34.48 -17.94
C PHE A 5 -9.26 33.29 -17.46
N SER A 6 -10.53 33.22 -17.89
CA SER A 6 -11.42 32.08 -17.60
C SER A 6 -10.89 30.76 -18.20
N PHE A 7 -10.36 30.81 -19.42
CA PHE A 7 -9.77 29.64 -20.08
C PHE A 7 -8.53 29.10 -19.33
N PHE A 8 -7.68 30.01 -18.84
CA PHE A 8 -6.50 29.65 -18.05
C PHE A 8 -6.88 29.04 -16.69
N ALA A 9 -7.94 29.56 -16.06
CA ALA A 9 -8.46 29.02 -14.80
C ALA A 9 -9.02 27.59 -14.95
N ILE A 10 -9.69 27.30 -16.08
CA ILE A 10 -10.23 25.96 -16.38
C ILE A 10 -9.11 24.92 -16.53
N ILE A 11 -8.02 25.27 -17.22
CA ILE A 11 -6.85 24.39 -17.39
C ILE A 11 -6.18 24.10 -16.04
N PHE A 12 -6.16 25.07 -15.12
CA PHE A 12 -5.59 24.87 -13.79
C PHE A 12 -6.44 23.90 -12.94
N ILE A 13 -7.77 23.96 -13.06
CA ILE A 13 -8.70 23.09 -12.32
C ILE A 13 -8.60 21.63 -12.78
N THR A 14 -8.42 21.36 -14.07
CA THR A 14 -8.38 19.98 -14.59
C THR A 14 -7.13 19.21 -14.14
N ASN A 15 -6.00 19.89 -13.92
CA ASN A 15 -4.76 19.25 -13.47
C ASN A 15 -4.78 18.85 -11.98
N ILE A 16 -5.63 19.46 -11.14
CA ILE A 16 -5.75 19.10 -9.71
C ILE A 16 -6.41 17.72 -9.53
N SER A 17 -7.22 17.28 -10.50
CA SER A 17 -8.07 16.09 -10.35
C SER A 17 -7.38 14.76 -10.73
N PHE A 18 -6.16 14.77 -11.28
CA PHE A 18 -5.44 13.58 -11.76
C PHE A 18 -4.54 12.90 -10.71
N GLY A 19 -4.64 13.27 -9.42
CA GLY A 19 -3.78 12.78 -8.34
C GLY A 19 -4.32 11.58 -7.54
N GLN A 20 -5.21 10.75 -8.08
CA GLN A 20 -5.70 9.55 -7.39
C GLN A 20 -5.09 8.31 -8.03
N GLY A 21 -3.83 8.02 -7.68
CA GLY A 21 -3.26 6.70 -7.89
C GLY A 21 -3.97 5.70 -6.99
N ASP A 22 -4.24 4.49 -7.50
CA ASP A 22 -4.82 3.42 -6.71
C ASP A 22 -4.00 3.24 -5.43
N SER A 23 -4.65 3.38 -4.29
CA SER A 23 -3.97 3.19 -3.03
C SER A 23 -3.71 1.68 -2.89
N ASP A 24 -2.46 1.25 -3.06
CA ASP A 24 -1.99 -0.14 -2.89
C ASP A 24 -2.04 -0.60 -1.41
N ASN A 25 -3.06 -0.17 -0.68
CA ASN A 25 -3.29 -0.56 0.68
C ASN A 25 -3.91 -1.96 0.70
N PRO A 26 -3.41 -2.86 1.57
CA PRO A 26 -4.00 -4.18 1.70
C PRO A 26 -5.44 -4.04 2.19
N LYS A 27 -6.37 -4.75 1.53
CA LYS A 27 -7.78 -4.79 1.91
C LYS A 27 -8.02 -5.42 3.29
N LEU A 28 -7.06 -6.21 3.77
CA LEU A 28 -7.11 -6.89 5.07
C LEU A 28 -5.69 -7.14 5.57
N VAL A 29 -5.46 -6.87 6.86
CA VAL A 29 -4.25 -7.25 7.58
C VAL A 29 -4.65 -8.15 8.74
N VAL A 30 -4.04 -9.33 8.82
CA VAL A 30 -4.27 -10.28 9.91
C VAL A 30 -3.01 -10.36 10.76
N GLY A 31 -3.10 -9.85 11.99
CA GLY A 31 -2.04 -9.98 12.99
C GLY A 31 -2.27 -11.24 13.83
N ILE A 32 -1.30 -12.16 13.84
CA ILE A 32 -1.33 -13.36 14.67
C ILE A 32 -0.29 -13.19 15.78
N VAL A 33 -0.73 -13.24 17.03
CA VAL A 33 0.15 -13.27 18.20
C VAL A 33 0.09 -14.66 18.78
N VAL A 34 1.25 -15.28 18.97
CA VAL A 34 1.36 -16.58 19.61
C VAL A 34 2.13 -16.37 20.91
N ASP A 35 1.43 -16.62 22.02
CA ASP A 35 2.02 -16.50 23.36
C ASP A 35 3.09 -17.59 23.56
N GLN A 36 4.14 -17.27 24.30
CA GLN A 36 5.26 -18.18 24.60
C GLN A 36 5.96 -18.80 23.38
N MET A 37 6.02 -18.08 22.25
CA MET A 37 6.80 -18.55 21.10
C MET A 37 8.30 -18.50 21.38
N ARG A 38 8.96 -19.61 21.09
CA ARG A 38 10.43 -19.69 21.10
C ARG A 38 10.98 -19.44 19.70
N TYR A 39 12.12 -18.75 19.64
CA TYR A 39 12.75 -18.33 18.39
C TYR A 39 13.22 -19.51 17.52
N ASP A 40 13.69 -20.60 18.14
CA ASP A 40 14.20 -21.80 17.45
C ASP A 40 13.14 -22.52 16.61
N TYR A 41 11.85 -22.25 16.84
CA TYR A 41 10.79 -22.80 15.99
C TYR A 41 10.76 -22.18 14.60
N LEU A 42 11.20 -20.93 14.44
CA LEU A 42 11.23 -20.29 13.12
C LEU A 42 12.24 -20.98 12.19
N THR A 43 13.43 -21.29 12.71
CA THR A 43 14.48 -21.96 11.91
C THR A 43 14.21 -23.46 11.76
N ARG A 44 13.68 -24.12 12.79
CA ARG A 44 13.36 -25.56 12.74
C ARG A 44 12.29 -25.89 11.69
N PHE A 45 11.30 -25.01 11.51
CA PHE A 45 10.18 -25.23 10.59
C PHE A 45 10.30 -24.40 9.31
N GLU A 46 11.49 -23.89 8.99
CA GLU A 46 11.74 -23.07 7.81
C GLU A 46 11.30 -23.75 6.51
N ASN A 47 11.58 -25.06 6.40
CA ASN A 47 11.19 -25.89 5.26
C ASN A 47 9.65 -26.03 5.08
N ARG A 48 8.84 -25.54 6.02
CA ARG A 48 7.38 -25.56 5.97
C ARG A 48 6.79 -24.22 5.56
N PHE A 49 7.61 -23.18 5.36
CA PHE A 49 7.15 -21.87 4.96
C PHE A 49 6.90 -21.81 3.45
N GLY A 50 5.78 -21.19 3.05
CA GLY A 50 5.43 -20.98 1.64
C GLY A 50 6.23 -19.85 1.00
N GLU A 51 6.09 -19.70 -0.32
CA GLU A 51 6.66 -18.59 -1.08
C GLU A 51 6.18 -17.24 -0.52
N GLY A 52 7.12 -16.40 -0.07
CA GLY A 52 6.83 -15.10 0.58
C GLY A 52 6.61 -15.11 2.10
N GLY A 53 6.97 -16.20 2.80
CA GLY A 53 6.80 -16.40 4.25
C GLY A 53 7.78 -15.65 5.17
N PHE A 54 8.16 -16.26 6.30
CA PHE A 54 8.78 -15.64 7.51
C PHE A 54 10.18 -14.98 7.35
N LYS A 55 10.58 -14.63 6.13
CA LYS A 55 11.64 -13.66 5.81
C LYS A 55 11.26 -12.99 4.50
N ARG A 56 11.09 -11.68 4.57
CA ARG A 56 11.45 -10.75 3.49
C ARG A 56 12.83 -10.20 3.80
#